data_AF-A0A0F7FUF8-F1
#
_entry.id   AF-A0A0F7FUF8-F1
#
_cell.length_a   1.000
_cell.length_b   1.000
_cell.length_c   1.000
_cell.angle_alpha   90.00
_cell.angle_beta   90.00
_cell.angle_gamma   90.00
#
_symmetry.space_group_name_H-M   'P 1'
#
loop_
_entity.id
_entity.type
_entity.pdbx_description
1 polymer ?
#
loop_
_entity_poly.entity_id
_entity_poly.type
_entity_poly.pdbx_seq_one_letter_code
_entity_poly.pdbx_strand_id
1 'polypeptide(L)'
;MLPNGITVAALAAVNAAGSPIDPDTGAFYGDDPGQSLPAPAQHARARRLLAEAHRTNTGHSPTTARPPLNTTLAVIATDARLSPAQAQKLAGTAHDGLARAIRPVHLMTDGDTVFTLATATRPLTHPDGTPPDPETPIEGALILSELLSTGADVLTRAIVKGVRAATGTDTPGGRYPAYRELYGN
;
A
#
# COMPACT_ATOMS: atom_id res chain seq x y z
N MET A 1 -11.03 -4.75 11.56
CA MET A 1 -12.44 -5.16 11.72
C MET A 1 -13.22 -3.89 11.99
N LEU A 2 -14.34 -3.71 11.31
CA LEU A 2 -15.27 -2.60 11.49
C LEU A 2 -16.15 -2.85 12.73
N PRO A 3 -16.81 -1.81 13.30
CA PRO A 3 -17.67 -1.96 14.47
C PRO A 3 -18.81 -2.98 14.28
N ASN A 4 -19.34 -3.09 13.06
CA ASN A 4 -20.37 -4.06 12.67
C ASN A 4 -19.84 -5.49 12.46
N GLY A 5 -18.57 -5.75 12.78
CA GLY A 5 -17.93 -7.06 12.67
C GLY A 5 -17.48 -7.44 11.27
N ILE A 6 -17.70 -6.59 10.26
CA ILE A 6 -17.15 -6.79 8.91
C ILE A 6 -15.61 -6.71 8.97
N THR A 7 -14.95 -7.63 8.29
CA THR A 7 -13.50 -7.63 8.14
C THR A 7 -13.12 -7.12 6.75
N VAL A 8 -12.11 -6.26 6.72
CA VAL A 8 -11.43 -5.79 5.51
C VAL A 8 -9.95 -6.02 5.72
N ALA A 9 -9.29 -6.61 4.73
CA ALA A 9 -7.86 -6.87 4.73
C ALA A 9 -7.27 -6.54 3.37
N ALA A 10 -5.97 -6.25 3.34
CA ALA A 10 -5.21 -6.06 2.12
C ALA A 10 -3.95 -6.90 2.12
N LEU A 11 -3.57 -7.37 0.95
CA LEU A 11 -2.27 -7.96 0.65
C LEU A 11 -1.68 -7.21 -0.54
N ALA A 12 -0.39 -6.88 -0.49
CA ALA A 12 0.29 -6.14 -1.55
C ALA A 12 1.65 -6.75 -1.86
N ALA A 13 1.97 -6.87 -3.15
CA ALA A 13 3.31 -7.07 -3.68
C ALA A 13 3.82 -5.73 -4.19
N VAL A 14 4.84 -5.17 -3.53
CA VAL A 14 5.30 -3.80 -3.74
C VAL A 14 6.58 -3.79 -4.57
N ASN A 15 6.49 -3.35 -5.82
CA ASN A 15 7.62 -3.14 -6.74
C ASN A 15 7.45 -1.77 -7.44
N ALA A 16 7.24 -0.70 -6.67
CA ALA A 16 6.90 0.61 -7.20
C ALA A 16 8.10 1.38 -7.77
N ALA A 17 7.85 2.25 -8.76
CA ALA A 17 8.85 3.21 -9.23
C ALA A 17 9.14 4.30 -8.20
N GLY A 18 8.09 4.72 -7.50
CA GLY A 18 8.18 5.71 -6.42
C GLY A 18 8.72 5.14 -5.12
N SER A 19 8.85 6.02 -4.14
CA SER A 19 9.35 5.68 -2.82
C SER A 19 8.19 5.62 -1.81
N PRO A 20 8.13 4.57 -0.96
CA PRO A 20 7.28 4.57 0.22
C PRO A 20 7.83 5.44 1.36
N ILE A 21 9.09 5.89 1.22
CA ILE A 21 9.84 6.66 2.21
C ILE A 21 9.93 8.11 1.77
N ASP A 22 9.62 9.02 2.69
CA ASP A 22 9.84 10.45 2.54
C ASP A 22 11.35 10.74 2.42
N PRO A 23 11.82 11.31 1.29
CA PRO A 23 13.25 11.55 1.06
C PRO A 23 13.85 12.61 1.99
N ASP A 24 13.03 13.43 2.66
CA ASP A 24 13.50 14.49 3.56
C ASP A 24 13.70 14.00 5.00
N THR A 25 12.88 13.03 5.43
CA THR A 25 12.84 12.58 6.83
C THR A 25 13.25 11.11 7.02
N GLY A 26 13.07 10.27 6.00
CA GLY A 26 13.24 8.83 6.12
C GLY A 26 12.06 8.09 6.75
N ALA A 27 10.96 8.78 7.05
CA ALA A 27 9.72 8.17 7.54
C ALA A 27 8.91 7.56 6.38
N PHE A 28 7.99 6.63 6.68
CA PHE A 28 7.04 6.17 5.67
C PHE A 28 5.95 7.20 5.44
N TYR A 29 5.51 7.40 4.19
CA TYR A 29 4.33 8.21 3.91
C TYR A 29 3.04 7.61 4.50
N GLY A 30 2.97 6.28 4.56
CA GLY A 30 1.80 5.55 5.05
C GLY A 30 1.76 5.30 6.56
N ASP A 31 2.70 5.85 7.32
CA ASP A 31 2.66 5.79 8.78
C ASP A 31 1.67 6.81 9.36
N ASP A 32 1.09 6.49 10.52
CA ASP A 32 0.23 7.43 11.23
C ASP A 32 0.99 8.73 11.59
N PRO A 33 0.33 9.90 11.55
CA PRO A 33 0.93 11.15 11.96
C PRO A 33 1.47 11.08 13.39
N GLY A 34 2.61 11.72 13.64
CA GLY A 34 3.21 11.79 14.97
C GLY A 34 4.08 10.60 15.37
N GLN A 35 4.31 9.64 14.47
CA GLN A 35 5.39 8.67 14.66
C GLN A 35 6.75 9.37 14.75
N SER A 36 7.65 8.80 15.58
CA SER A 36 9.00 9.32 15.71
C SER A 36 9.74 9.26 14.38
N LEU A 37 10.33 10.38 13.98
CA LEU A 37 11.16 10.43 12.79
C LEU A 37 12.53 9.80 13.04
N PRO A 38 13.17 9.21 12.02
CA PRO A 38 14.57 8.84 12.10
C PRO A 38 15.46 10.02 12.48
N ALA A 39 16.53 9.75 13.24
CA ALA A 39 17.49 10.79 13.58
C ALA A 39 18.19 11.33 12.32
N PRO A 40 18.48 12.65 12.21
CA PRO A 40 19.08 13.23 11.01
C PRO A 40 20.39 12.55 10.55
N ALA A 41 21.25 12.16 11.50
CA ALA A 41 22.49 11.45 11.19
C ALA A 41 22.25 10.04 10.62
N GLN A 42 21.23 9.34 11.11
CA GLN A 42 20.81 8.04 10.62
C GLN A 42 20.25 8.15 9.20
N HIS A 43 19.36 9.13 8.96
CA HIS A 43 18.84 9.41 7.63
C HIS A 43 19.94 9.78 6.63
N ALA A 44 20.90 10.62 7.02
CA ALA A 44 22.05 10.94 6.18
C ALA A 44 22.90 9.71 5.84
N ARG A 45 23.08 8.78 6.78
CA ARG A 45 23.75 7.49 6.54
C ARG A 45 22.96 6.62 5.57
N ALA A 46 21.65 6.49 5.78
CA ALA A 46 20.76 5.71 4.93
C ALA A 46 20.80 6.20 3.47
N ARG A 47 20.73 7.52 3.25
CA ARG A 47 20.84 8.12 1.91
C ARG A 47 22.17 7.82 1.22
N ARG A 48 23.29 7.84 1.95
CA ARG A 48 24.61 7.47 1.39
C ARG A 48 24.65 6.01 0.96
N LEU A 49 24.15 5.10 1.80
CA LEU A 49 24.12 3.66 1.49
C LEU A 49 23.20 3.34 0.31
N LEU A 50 22.03 3.98 0.22
CA LEU A 50 21.14 3.86 -0.94
C LEU A 50 21.80 4.36 -2.23
N ALA A 51 22.46 5.52 -2.18
CA ALA A 51 23.17 6.07 -3.34
C ALA A 51 24.35 5.19 -3.78
N GLU A 52 25.03 4.53 -2.85
CA GLU A 52 26.05 3.53 -3.16
C GLU A 52 25.45 2.31 -3.85
N ALA A 53 24.39 1.71 -3.30
CA ALA A 53 23.69 0.58 -3.90
C ALA A 53 23.18 0.90 -5.32
N HIS A 54 22.60 2.09 -5.53
CA HIS A 54 22.16 2.53 -6.85
C HIS A 54 23.31 2.63 -7.85
N ARG A 55 24.46 3.22 -7.47
CA ARG A 55 25.63 3.30 -8.36
C ARG A 55 26.15 1.91 -8.73
N THR A 56 26.21 1.01 -7.76
CA THR A 56 26.55 -0.40 -7.99
C THR A 56 25.60 -1.01 -9.02
N ASN A 57 24.28 -0.89 -8.85
CA ASN A 57 23.30 -1.47 -9.77
C ASN A 57 23.40 -0.92 -11.19
N THR A 58 23.67 0.39 -11.34
CA THR A 58 23.88 1.00 -12.67
C THR A 58 25.17 0.53 -13.35
N GLY A 59 26.21 0.19 -12.58
CA GLY A 59 27.48 -0.33 -13.11
C GLY A 59 27.45 -1.81 -13.50
N HIS A 60 26.48 -2.59 -12.98
CA HIS A 60 26.34 -4.03 -13.21
C HIS A 60 25.41 -4.40 -14.39
N SER A 61 24.84 -3.43 -15.12
CA SER A 61 23.87 -3.71 -16.19
C SER A 61 24.52 -3.67 -17.58
N PRO A 62 24.85 -4.84 -18.19
CA PRO A 62 25.18 -4.90 -19.60
C PRO A 62 23.89 -4.83 -20.43
N THR A 63 23.66 -3.74 -21.14
CA THR A 63 22.98 -3.68 -22.45
C THR A 63 21.75 -4.60 -22.71
N THR A 64 20.85 -4.80 -21.76
CA THR A 64 19.49 -5.28 -22.05
C THR A 64 18.50 -4.16 -21.79
N ALA A 65 18.36 -3.30 -22.79
CA ALA A 65 17.57 -2.07 -22.82
C ALA A 65 16.06 -2.34 -22.75
N ARG A 66 15.57 -2.81 -21.60
CA ARG A 66 14.17 -2.60 -21.22
C ARG A 66 14.13 -1.54 -20.13
N PRO A 67 13.34 -0.47 -20.30
CA PRO A 67 13.07 0.46 -19.20
C PRO A 67 12.59 -0.34 -17.99
N PRO A 68 13.05 -0.01 -16.76
CA PRO A 68 12.54 -0.68 -15.58
C PRO A 68 11.02 -0.50 -15.52
N LEU A 69 10.31 -1.62 -15.58
CA LEU A 69 8.87 -1.68 -15.37
C LEU A 69 8.65 -1.95 -13.89
N ASN A 70 7.80 -1.13 -13.28
CA ASN A 70 7.46 -1.18 -11.88
C ASN A 70 5.98 -1.52 -11.75
N THR A 71 5.55 -2.10 -10.65
CA THR A 71 4.17 -2.57 -10.46
C THR A 71 3.90 -2.75 -8.97
N THR A 72 2.85 -2.13 -8.44
CA THR A 72 2.26 -2.57 -7.18
C THR A 72 0.98 -3.36 -7.44
N LEU A 73 0.98 -4.64 -7.07
CA LEU A 73 -0.20 -5.49 -7.16
C LEU A 73 -0.83 -5.65 -5.79
N ALA A 74 -2.12 -5.45 -5.67
CA ALA A 74 -2.81 -5.62 -4.41
C ALA A 74 -4.14 -6.37 -4.53
N VAL A 75 -4.52 -6.99 -3.42
CA VAL A 75 -5.83 -7.60 -3.22
C VAL A 75 -6.45 -7.01 -1.96
N ILE A 76 -7.67 -6.49 -2.09
CA ILE A 76 -8.55 -6.16 -0.97
C ILE A 76 -9.51 -7.34 -0.78
N ALA A 77 -9.58 -7.89 0.43
CA ALA A 77 -10.50 -8.96 0.77
C ALA A 77 -11.45 -8.51 1.88
N THR A 78 -12.74 -8.82 1.73
CA THR A 78 -13.74 -8.57 2.75
C THR A 78 -14.76 -9.71 2.86
N ASP A 79 -15.37 -9.84 4.03
CA ASP A 79 -16.49 -10.74 4.26
C ASP A 79 -17.87 -10.10 4.03
N ALA A 80 -17.91 -8.81 3.70
CA ALA A 80 -19.12 -8.09 3.30
C ALA A 80 -19.70 -8.64 1.98
N ARG A 81 -21.04 -8.64 1.87
CA ARG A 81 -21.78 -8.90 0.64
C ARG A 81 -21.71 -7.66 -0.26
N LEU A 82 -20.98 -7.77 -1.36
CA LEU A 82 -20.83 -6.72 -2.37
C LEU A 82 -21.36 -7.17 -3.73
N SER A 83 -22.00 -6.27 -4.45
CA SER A 83 -22.21 -6.43 -5.88
C SER A 83 -20.89 -6.26 -6.64
N PRO A 84 -20.77 -6.75 -7.88
CA PRO A 84 -19.57 -6.53 -8.70
C PRO A 84 -19.21 -5.04 -8.86
N ALA A 85 -20.20 -4.16 -9.00
CA ALA A 85 -19.97 -2.72 -9.09
C ALA A 85 -19.44 -2.12 -7.78
N GLN A 86 -19.94 -2.57 -6.62
CA GLN A 86 -19.42 -2.14 -5.32
C GLN A 86 -17.99 -2.65 -5.09
N ALA A 87 -17.70 -3.90 -5.49
CA ALA A 87 -16.35 -4.46 -5.41
C ALA A 87 -15.36 -3.71 -6.34
N GLN A 88 -15.80 -3.34 -7.55
CA GLN A 88 -15.02 -2.49 -8.45
C GLN A 88 -14.77 -1.11 -7.86
N LYS A 89 -15.79 -0.50 -7.22
CA LYS A 89 -15.62 0.78 -6.53
C LYS A 89 -14.59 0.68 -5.40
N LEU A 90 -14.63 -0.40 -4.61
CA LEU A 90 -13.65 -0.67 -3.56
C LEU A 90 -12.23 -0.84 -4.10
N ALA A 91 -12.07 -1.52 -5.24
CA ALA A 91 -10.76 -1.62 -5.90
C ALA A 91 -10.25 -0.23 -6.33
N GLY A 92 -11.13 0.59 -6.89
CA GLY A 92 -10.82 1.95 -7.30
C GLY A 92 -10.40 2.85 -6.12
N THR A 93 -11.17 2.89 -5.03
CA THR A 93 -10.83 3.73 -3.85
C THR A 93 -9.60 3.22 -3.11
N ALA A 94 -9.31 1.92 -3.17
CA ALA A 94 -8.09 1.39 -2.57
C ALA A 94 -6.82 1.97 -3.20
N HIS A 95 -6.83 2.37 -4.48
CA HIS A 95 -5.70 3.10 -5.09
C HIS A 95 -5.37 4.42 -4.38
N ASP A 96 -6.32 5.05 -3.67
CA ASP A 96 -6.01 6.20 -2.81
C ASP A 96 -5.07 5.79 -1.66
N GLY A 97 -5.22 4.57 -1.13
CA GLY A 97 -4.32 4.01 -0.13
C GLY A 97 -2.91 3.76 -0.67
N LEU A 98 -2.83 3.27 -1.91
CA LEU A 98 -1.56 3.15 -2.64
C LEU A 98 -0.87 4.53 -2.75
N ALA A 99 -1.61 5.56 -3.16
CA ALA A 99 -1.09 6.92 -3.30
C ALA A 99 -0.71 7.60 -1.96
N ARG A 100 -1.35 7.21 -0.85
CA ARG A 100 -0.93 7.65 0.50
C ARG A 100 0.34 6.97 0.97
N ALA A 101 0.63 5.74 0.51
CA ALA A 101 1.79 4.98 0.97
C ALA A 101 3.03 5.17 0.11
N ILE A 102 2.89 5.55 -1.17
CA ILE A 102 3.99 5.59 -2.15
C ILE A 102 3.90 6.88 -2.96
N ARG A 103 5.06 7.51 -3.24
CA ARG A 103 5.14 8.72 -4.05
C ARG A 103 6.35 8.74 -4.99
N PRO A 104 6.17 9.05 -6.29
CA PRO A 104 4.90 9.03 -7.04
C PRO A 104 4.36 7.59 -7.25
N VAL A 105 3.12 7.48 -7.71
CA VAL A 105 2.46 6.23 -8.14
C VAL A 105 1.77 6.46 -9.48
N HIS A 106 1.26 5.39 -10.10
CA HIS A 106 0.49 5.45 -11.36
C HIS A 106 1.26 6.09 -12.51
N LEU A 107 2.59 6.00 -12.52
CA LEU A 107 3.38 6.47 -13.65
C LEU A 107 3.16 5.58 -14.87
N MET A 108 3.58 6.06 -16.05
CA MET A 108 3.51 5.30 -17.30
C MET A 108 4.29 3.98 -17.28
N THR A 109 5.23 3.84 -16.33
CA THR A 109 6.03 2.63 -16.11
C THR A 109 5.52 1.78 -14.94
N ASP A 110 4.44 2.22 -14.26
CA ASP A 110 3.81 1.49 -13.16
C ASP A 110 2.60 0.68 -13.66
N GLY A 111 2.60 -0.62 -13.40
CA GLY A 111 1.49 -1.54 -13.68
C GLY A 111 0.48 -1.67 -12.53
N ASP A 112 0.26 -0.60 -11.75
CA ASP A 112 -0.49 -0.65 -10.49
C ASP A 112 -1.90 -1.24 -10.68
N THR A 113 -2.20 -2.31 -9.95
CA THR A 113 -3.48 -3.04 -10.09
C THR A 113 -4.01 -3.49 -8.73
N VAL A 114 -5.27 -3.18 -8.44
CA VAL A 114 -5.98 -3.66 -7.24
C VAL A 114 -7.14 -4.58 -7.64
N PHE A 115 -7.20 -5.76 -7.02
CA PHE A 115 -8.35 -6.66 -7.10
C PHE A 115 -9.15 -6.62 -5.81
N THR A 116 -10.47 -6.74 -5.89
CA THR A 116 -11.34 -6.88 -4.71
C THR A 116 -11.99 -8.26 -4.69
N LEU A 117 -11.95 -8.91 -3.53
CA LEU A 117 -12.62 -10.19 -3.25
C LEU A 117 -13.60 -10.00 -2.10
N ALA A 118 -14.83 -10.48 -2.29
CA ALA A 118 -15.88 -10.48 -1.29
C ALA A 118 -16.36 -11.92 -1.05
N THR A 119 -16.16 -12.46 0.16
CA THR A 119 -16.64 -13.82 0.49
C THR A 119 -18.14 -13.84 0.77
N ALA A 120 -18.76 -12.67 0.90
CA ALA A 120 -20.21 -12.50 0.99
C ALA A 120 -20.87 -13.22 2.17
N THR A 121 -20.16 -13.40 3.29
CA THR A 121 -20.70 -14.06 4.49
C THR A 121 -21.45 -13.11 5.43
N ARG A 122 -21.31 -11.77 5.27
CA ARG A 122 -21.98 -10.76 6.11
C ARG A 122 -22.74 -9.71 5.28
N PRO A 123 -23.96 -9.32 5.68
CA PRO A 123 -24.65 -8.20 5.03
C PRO A 123 -23.97 -6.86 5.35
N LEU A 124 -24.11 -5.89 4.44
CA LEU A 124 -23.76 -4.49 4.73
C LEU A 124 -24.75 -3.94 5.76
N THR A 125 -24.24 -3.50 6.90
CA THR A 125 -25.02 -3.02 8.06
C THR A 125 -24.37 -1.79 8.65
N HIS A 126 -25.16 -0.99 9.38
CA HIS A 126 -24.68 0.11 10.20
C HIS A 126 -23.67 -0.37 11.26
N PRO A 127 -22.87 0.53 11.86
CA PRO A 127 -21.91 0.17 12.92
C PRO A 127 -22.49 -0.64 14.09
N ASP A 128 -23.78 -0.47 14.39
CA ASP A 128 -24.51 -1.20 15.42
C ASP A 128 -25.09 -2.56 14.96
N GLY A 129 -24.87 -2.92 13.69
CA GLY A 129 -25.34 -4.16 13.08
C GLY A 129 -26.75 -4.11 12.49
N THR A 130 -27.43 -2.96 12.56
CA THR A 130 -28.77 -2.80 11.96
C THR A 130 -28.68 -2.70 10.43
N PRO A 131 -29.66 -3.22 9.67
CA PRO A 131 -29.68 -3.07 8.22
C PRO A 131 -30.00 -1.62 7.83
N PRO A 132 -29.53 -1.13 6.66
CA PRO A 132 -29.97 0.15 6.14
C PRO A 132 -31.47 0.14 5.84
N ASP A 133 -32.14 1.26 6.11
CA ASP A 133 -33.54 1.46 5.74
C ASP A 133 -33.69 1.48 4.21
N PRO A 134 -34.49 0.56 3.62
CA PRO A 134 -34.74 0.54 2.18
C PRO A 134 -35.34 1.84 1.62
N GLU A 135 -36.09 2.58 2.43
CA GLU A 135 -36.70 3.86 2.05
C GLU A 135 -35.69 5.03 2.13
N THR A 136 -34.50 4.79 2.68
CA THR A 136 -33.46 5.81 2.88
C THR A 136 -32.13 5.39 2.21
N PRO A 137 -32.02 5.48 0.86
CA PRO A 137 -30.88 4.95 0.09
C PRO A 137 -29.48 5.48 0.50
N ILE A 138 -29.43 6.68 1.10
CA ILE A 138 -28.18 7.28 1.57
C ILE A 138 -27.51 6.44 2.66
N GLU A 139 -28.27 5.70 3.47
CA GLU A 139 -27.71 4.85 4.53
C GLU A 139 -26.81 3.74 3.97
N GLY A 140 -27.28 3.05 2.93
CA GLY A 140 -26.47 2.04 2.25
C GLY A 140 -25.20 2.63 1.63
N ALA A 141 -25.26 3.86 1.12
CA ALA A 141 -24.10 4.56 0.59
C ALA A 141 -23.10 4.95 1.69
N LEU A 142 -23.57 5.35 2.88
CA LEU A 142 -22.71 5.67 4.02
C LEU A 142 -21.99 4.43 4.56
N ILE A 143 -22.71 3.30 4.72
CA ILE A 143 -22.12 2.02 5.11
C ILE A 143 -21.05 1.59 4.10
N LEU A 144 -21.37 1.67 2.79
CA LEU A 144 -20.39 1.37 1.75
C LEU A 144 -19.19 2.31 1.84
N SER A 145 -19.39 3.61 2.09
CA SER A 145 -18.31 4.60 2.17
C SER A 145 -17.31 4.28 3.29
N GLU A 146 -17.77 3.78 4.44
CA GLU A 146 -16.89 3.31 5.51
C GLU A 146 -16.01 2.13 5.05
N LEU A 147 -16.59 1.19 4.31
CA LEU A 147 -15.86 0.07 3.71
C LEU A 147 -14.83 0.55 2.68
N LEU A 148 -15.21 1.51 1.82
CA LEU A 148 -14.34 2.10 0.79
C LEU A 148 -13.14 2.81 1.42
N SER A 149 -13.37 3.61 2.46
CA SER A 149 -12.31 4.29 3.22
C SER A 149 -11.37 3.28 3.86
N THR A 150 -11.95 2.29 4.55
CA THR A 150 -11.17 1.25 5.23
C THR A 150 -10.33 0.45 4.25
N GLY A 151 -10.85 0.18 3.04
CA GLY A 151 -10.11 -0.45 1.95
C GLY A 151 -8.82 0.28 1.58
N ALA A 152 -8.88 1.61 1.51
CA ALA A 152 -7.71 2.43 1.29
C ALA A 152 -6.74 2.35 2.48
N ASP A 153 -7.24 2.47 3.71
CA ASP A 153 -6.40 2.43 4.92
C ASP A 153 -5.70 1.09 5.14
N VAL A 154 -6.37 -0.03 4.85
CA VAL A 154 -5.72 -1.35 4.94
C VAL A 154 -4.64 -1.52 3.88
N LEU A 155 -4.81 -0.97 2.66
CA LEU A 155 -3.78 -1.05 1.63
C LEU A 155 -2.56 -0.19 1.99
N THR A 156 -2.77 1.03 2.47
CA THR A 156 -1.68 1.89 2.98
C THR A 156 -0.82 1.12 3.99
N ARG A 157 -1.48 0.52 4.99
CA ARG A 157 -0.81 -0.26 6.03
C ARG A 157 -0.15 -1.53 5.51
N ALA A 158 -0.77 -2.24 4.56
CA ALA A 158 -0.20 -3.45 3.98
C ALA A 158 1.12 -3.17 3.26
N ILE A 159 1.21 -2.05 2.54
CA ILE A 159 2.45 -1.60 1.88
C ILE A 159 3.54 -1.31 2.90
N VAL A 160 3.25 -0.49 3.92
CA VAL A 160 4.23 -0.18 4.99
C VAL A 160 4.70 -1.45 5.69
N LYS A 161 3.77 -2.35 6.04
CA LYS A 161 4.10 -3.65 6.64
C LYS A 161 5.01 -4.49 5.74
N GLY A 162 4.71 -4.56 4.45
CA GLY A 162 5.51 -5.31 3.47
C GLY A 162 6.94 -4.79 3.37
N VAL A 163 7.09 -3.47 3.25
CA VAL A 163 8.42 -2.84 3.14
C VAL A 163 9.21 -2.96 4.44
N ARG A 164 8.56 -2.82 5.60
CA ARG A 164 9.21 -3.05 6.91
C ARG A 164 9.61 -4.51 7.09
N ALA A 165 8.81 -5.47 6.63
CA ALA A 165 9.09 -6.89 6.75
C ALA A 165 10.21 -7.39 5.80
N ALA A 166 10.52 -6.64 4.75
CA ALA A 166 11.54 -7.02 3.78
C ALA A 166 12.93 -7.19 4.41
N THR A 167 13.75 -8.00 3.74
CA THR A 167 15.19 -8.17 3.97
C THR A 167 15.93 -7.80 2.70
N GLY A 168 17.13 -7.23 2.82
CA GLY A 168 17.91 -6.79 1.68
C GLY A 168 18.38 -7.97 0.83
N THR A 169 18.69 -7.67 -0.42
CA THR A 169 19.28 -8.63 -1.36
C THR A 169 20.58 -8.08 -1.91
N ASP A 170 21.56 -8.97 -2.09
CA ASP A 170 22.83 -8.68 -2.76
C ASP A 170 23.15 -9.86 -3.67
N THR A 171 22.97 -9.65 -4.97
CA THR A 171 23.06 -10.68 -6.00
C THR A 171 23.76 -10.11 -7.22
N PRO A 172 24.18 -10.96 -8.19
CA PRO A 172 24.66 -10.46 -9.48
C PRO A 172 23.66 -9.54 -10.22
N GLY A 173 22.36 -9.65 -9.91
CA GLY A 173 21.31 -8.78 -10.47
C GLY A 173 21.18 -7.42 -9.78
N GLY A 174 21.92 -7.17 -8.71
CA GLY A 174 21.94 -5.91 -7.99
C GLY A 174 21.86 -6.08 -6.47
N ARG A 175 22.10 -4.95 -5.80
CA ARG A 175 22.04 -4.76 -4.36
C ARG A 175 20.86 -3.85 -4.01
N TYR A 176 19.95 -4.35 -3.19
CA TYR A 176 18.73 -3.67 -2.77
C TYR A 176 18.60 -3.77 -1.25
N PRO A 177 19.11 -2.79 -0.48
CA PRO A 177 19.03 -2.83 0.98
C PRO A 177 17.59 -2.65 1.46
N ALA A 178 17.21 -3.37 2.52
CA ALA A 178 15.89 -3.20 3.14
C ALA A 178 15.85 -1.95 4.03
N TYR A 179 14.64 -1.42 4.26
CA TYR A 179 14.44 -0.25 5.13
C TYR A 179 15.09 -0.42 6.51
N ARG A 180 14.89 -1.58 7.15
CA ARG A 180 15.41 -1.86 8.50
C ARG A 180 16.94 -1.95 8.56
N GLU A 181 17.60 -2.27 7.44
CA GLU A 181 19.08 -2.28 7.37
C GLU A 181 19.65 -0.85 7.31
N LEU A 182 18.85 0.08 6.79
CA LEU A 182 19.21 1.50 6.66
C LEU A 182 18.86 2.29 7.92
N TYR A 183 17.68 2.03 8.50
CA TYR A 183 17.07 2.82 9.57
C TYR A 183 16.86 2.05 10.89
N GLY A 184 17.31 0.80 11.01
CA GLY A 184 17.08 0.01 12.22
C GLY A 184 15.63 -0.47 12.39
N ASN A 185 15.32 -1.04 13.56
CA ASN A 185 13.96 -1.45 13.93
C ASN A 185 13.11 -0.26 14.34
#